data_AF-A0A0S7ZFG0-F1
#
_entry.id   AF-A0A0S7ZFG0-F1
#
_cell.length_a   1.000
_cell.length_b   1.000
_cell.length_c   1.000
_cell.angle_alpha   90.00
_cell.angle_beta   90.00
_cell.angle_gamma   90.00
#
_symmetry.space_group_name_H-M   'P 1'
#
loop_
_entity.id
_entity.type
_entity.pdbx_description
1 polymer ?
#
loop_
_entity_poly.entity_id
_entity_poly.type
_entity_poly.pdbx_seq_one_letter_code
_entity_poly.pdbx_strand_id
1 'polypeptide(L)'
;MEVIRFFSAISDSCRRARFGLVGSCLAAGILFCGSGAKAGDPPPSGDPKVGDVLPVTEFHIADIMNPDPVSQGGRKLRFGDSCSAHEGNRVEVVGLHKDRILLRYRRTDSRDMMGCPDGILYFRKRDELLKGLAAYRLKRLQEARQKELVRRLLREESTCPK
;
A
#
# COMPACT_ATOMS: atom_id res chain seq x y z
N MET A 1 38.92 -14.80 45.15
CA MET A 1 37.61 -15.42 45.35
C MET A 1 37.42 -16.45 44.26
N GLU A 2 37.47 -17.70 44.69
CA GLU A 2 37.34 -18.95 43.92
C GLU A 2 35.96 -19.08 43.25
N VAL A 3 35.91 -19.46 41.98
CA VAL A 3 35.53 -20.80 41.46
C VAL A 3 34.24 -21.34 42.06
N ILE A 4 33.15 -21.32 41.27
CA ILE A 4 32.18 -22.43 41.25
C ILE A 4 31.84 -22.76 39.79
N ARG A 5 32.26 -23.95 39.37
CA ARG A 5 31.76 -24.71 38.23
C ARG A 5 30.55 -25.53 38.69
N PHE A 6 29.51 -25.62 37.87
CA PHE A 6 28.46 -26.66 37.83
C PHE A 6 27.61 -26.35 36.58
N PHE A 7 27.18 -27.22 35.68
CA PHE A 7 27.06 -28.67 35.60
C PHE A 7 27.23 -29.11 34.13
N SER A 8 27.71 -30.34 33.97
CA SER A 8 27.82 -31.11 32.75
C SER A 8 26.47 -31.61 32.21
N ALA A 9 26.41 -31.73 30.87
CA ALA A 9 25.80 -32.81 30.07
C ALA A 9 24.29 -33.09 30.19
N ILE A 10 23.60 -33.17 29.03
CA ILE A 10 22.68 -34.25 28.66
C ILE A 10 22.40 -34.19 27.12
N SER A 11 22.75 -35.32 26.49
CA SER A 11 22.23 -36.00 25.29
C SER A 11 21.84 -35.27 24.00
N ASP A 12 22.52 -35.73 22.94
CA ASP A 12 21.96 -36.18 21.67
C ASP A 12 20.43 -36.39 21.60
N SER A 13 19.80 -35.73 20.61
CA SER A 13 18.86 -36.34 19.64
C SER A 13 17.94 -35.25 19.05
N CYS A 14 18.06 -34.97 17.76
CA CYS A 14 16.91 -35.17 16.86
C CYS A 14 17.32 -35.09 15.39
N ARG A 15 17.24 -36.27 14.77
CA ARG A 15 17.43 -36.58 13.36
C ARG A 15 16.06 -36.52 12.68
N ARG A 16 16.03 -36.05 11.42
CA ARG A 16 15.05 -36.37 10.34
C ARG A 16 13.60 -35.86 10.44
N ALA A 17 13.21 -35.11 9.40
CA ALA A 17 12.04 -35.35 8.52
C ALA A 17 12.18 -34.47 7.26
N ARG A 18 12.84 -34.92 6.18
CA ARG A 18 12.29 -35.51 4.92
C ARG A 18 10.84 -35.15 4.52
N PHE A 19 10.75 -34.42 3.41
CA PHE A 19 9.98 -34.66 2.16
C PHE A 19 8.45 -34.87 2.14
N GLY A 20 7.82 -34.21 1.15
CA GLY A 20 6.45 -34.39 0.64
C GLY A 20 5.69 -33.05 0.72
N LEU A 21 5.09 -32.47 -0.31
CA LEU A 21 4.40 -33.03 -1.47
C LEU A 21 4.34 -32.00 -2.61
N VAL A 22 4.42 -32.55 -3.82
CA VAL A 22 4.17 -31.94 -5.12
C VAL A 22 2.67 -31.67 -5.25
N GLY A 23 2.30 -30.45 -5.64
CA GLY A 23 0.93 -30.07 -5.96
C GLY A 23 0.88 -29.35 -7.31
N SER A 24 0.55 -30.10 -8.36
CA SER A 24 0.27 -29.63 -9.72
C SER A 24 -0.88 -28.62 -9.75
N CYS A 25 -0.69 -27.50 -10.46
CA CYS A 25 -1.78 -26.71 -11.01
C CYS A 25 -1.56 -26.60 -12.52
N LEU A 26 -2.37 -27.33 -13.29
CA LEU A 26 -2.44 -27.22 -14.74
C LEU A 26 -3.91 -27.03 -15.15
N ALA A 27 -4.09 -26.05 -16.03
CA ALA A 27 -5.25 -25.76 -16.87
C ALA A 27 -6.51 -25.19 -16.18
N ALA A 28 -6.86 -23.94 -16.48
CA ALA A 28 -7.60 -23.60 -17.70
C ALA A 28 -8.00 -22.11 -17.71
N GLY A 29 -7.78 -21.45 -18.86
CA GLY A 29 -8.73 -20.50 -19.45
C GLY A 29 -8.89 -19.11 -18.81
N ILE A 30 -8.56 -18.10 -19.62
CA ILE A 30 -8.92 -16.68 -19.48
C ILE A 30 -8.05 -15.90 -18.46
N LEU A 31 -6.87 -15.48 -18.94
CA LEU A 31 -6.08 -14.42 -18.32
C LEU A 31 -6.78 -13.06 -18.56
N PHE A 32 -7.76 -12.73 -17.73
CA PHE A 32 -7.99 -11.33 -17.38
C PHE A 32 -7.06 -11.01 -16.21
N CYS A 33 -5.82 -10.58 -16.51
CA CYS A 33 -4.97 -9.91 -15.52
C CYS A 33 -5.55 -8.52 -15.25
N GLY A 34 -6.73 -8.47 -14.63
CA GLY A 34 -7.12 -7.31 -13.85
C GLY A 34 -6.17 -7.26 -12.67
N SER A 35 -5.08 -6.49 -12.80
CA SER A 35 -4.15 -6.19 -11.72
C SER A 35 -4.90 -5.43 -10.63
N GLY A 36 -5.63 -6.17 -9.80
CA GLY A 36 -6.11 -5.71 -8.52
C GLY A 36 -4.88 -5.50 -7.66
N ALA A 37 -4.24 -4.33 -7.78
CA ALA A 37 -3.16 -3.94 -6.91
C ALA A 37 -3.65 -4.15 -5.48
N LYS A 38 -3.02 -5.04 -4.72
CA LYS A 38 -3.41 -5.24 -3.32
C LYS A 38 -3.04 -3.99 -2.55
N ALA A 39 -3.83 -3.65 -1.53
CA ALA A 39 -3.50 -2.56 -0.62
C ALA A 39 -2.15 -2.88 0.05
N GLY A 40 -1.06 -2.32 -0.48
CA GLY A 40 0.31 -2.61 -0.04
C GLY A 40 1.35 -2.73 -1.15
N ASP A 41 0.96 -2.89 -2.41
CA ASP A 41 1.92 -2.96 -3.51
C ASP A 41 2.65 -1.61 -3.68
N PRO A 42 4.00 -1.62 -3.88
CA PRO A 42 4.74 -0.40 -4.12
C PRO A 42 4.25 0.26 -5.42
N PRO A 43 4.12 1.61 -5.47
CA PRO A 43 3.67 2.27 -6.68
C PRO A 43 4.63 2.00 -7.85
N PRO A 44 4.14 1.93 -9.10
CA PRO A 44 4.92 1.56 -10.28
C PRO A 44 6.15 2.44 -10.48
N SER A 45 7.34 1.84 -10.60
CA SER A 45 8.60 2.58 -10.80
C SER A 45 8.61 3.26 -12.16
N GLY A 46 8.53 4.60 -12.17
CA GLY A 46 8.57 5.40 -13.40
C GLY A 46 7.53 6.52 -13.39
N ASP A 47 7.35 7.13 -14.55
CA ASP A 47 6.30 8.11 -14.78
C ASP A 47 4.91 7.45 -14.80
N PRO A 48 3.90 8.07 -14.15
CA PRO A 48 2.52 7.63 -14.21
C PRO A 48 2.01 7.53 -15.65
N LYS A 49 1.30 6.44 -15.95
CA LYS A 49 0.62 6.20 -17.21
C LYS A 49 -0.89 6.17 -17.00
N VAL A 50 -1.64 6.49 -18.06
CA VAL A 50 -3.10 6.35 -18.02
C VAL A 50 -3.45 4.89 -17.71
N GLY A 51 -4.37 4.70 -16.77
CA GLY A 51 -4.76 3.40 -16.21
C GLY A 51 -4.00 3.00 -14.94
N ASP A 52 -2.91 3.68 -14.59
CA ASP A 52 -2.20 3.39 -13.34
C ASP A 52 -3.08 3.70 -12.13
N VAL A 53 -3.06 2.80 -11.14
CA VAL A 53 -3.67 3.01 -9.83
C VAL A 53 -2.58 3.30 -8.81
N LEU A 54 -2.63 4.48 -8.22
CA LEU A 54 -1.60 5.01 -7.33
C LEU A 54 -2.19 5.26 -5.94
N PRO A 55 -1.39 5.14 -4.87
CA PRO A 55 -1.83 5.53 -3.54
C PRO A 55 -1.94 7.05 -3.45
N VAL A 56 -2.92 7.53 -2.67
CA VAL A 56 -2.89 8.90 -2.16
C VAL A 56 -1.83 8.96 -1.08
N THR A 57 -0.78 9.75 -1.33
CA THR A 57 0.43 9.77 -0.50
C THR A 57 0.33 10.73 0.68
N GLU A 58 -0.57 11.69 0.63
CA GLU A 58 -0.78 12.70 1.66
C GLU A 58 -2.20 13.29 1.56
N PHE A 59 -2.65 13.88 2.67
CA PHE A 59 -3.87 14.67 2.70
C PHE A 59 -3.74 15.89 1.80
N HIS A 60 -4.75 16.14 0.96
CA HIS A 60 -4.85 17.37 0.18
C HIS A 60 -6.30 17.70 -0.17
N ILE A 61 -6.51 18.96 -0.53
CA ILE A 61 -7.79 19.44 -1.07
C ILE A 61 -7.77 19.24 -2.59
N ALA A 62 -8.79 18.57 -3.10
CA ALA A 62 -8.98 18.30 -4.51
C ALA A 62 -10.11 19.18 -5.05
N ASP A 63 -9.80 20.00 -6.05
CA ASP A 63 -10.79 20.78 -6.78
C ASP A 63 -11.47 19.91 -7.83
N ILE A 64 -12.79 19.89 -7.78
CA ILE A 64 -13.62 18.96 -8.54
C ILE A 64 -13.72 19.44 -9.99
N MET A 65 -13.33 18.55 -10.89
CA MET A 65 -13.31 18.75 -12.34
C MET A 65 -14.35 17.89 -13.06
N ASN A 66 -15.24 17.20 -12.33
CA ASN A 66 -16.33 16.45 -12.94
C ASN A 66 -17.28 17.41 -13.69
N PRO A 67 -17.63 17.12 -14.96
CA PRO A 67 -18.62 17.91 -15.67
C PRO A 67 -20.01 17.73 -15.05
N ASP A 68 -20.32 16.50 -14.63
CA ASP A 68 -21.57 16.15 -13.97
C ASP A 68 -21.42 16.12 -12.45
N PRO A 69 -22.43 16.58 -11.67
CA PRO A 69 -22.37 16.54 -10.22
C PRO A 69 -22.25 15.13 -9.66
N VAL A 70 -21.40 14.95 -8.64
CA VAL A 70 -21.22 13.69 -7.92
C VAL A 70 -21.96 13.75 -6.58
N SER A 71 -22.72 12.70 -6.27
CA SER A 71 -23.55 12.66 -5.05
C SER A 71 -22.86 11.90 -3.92
N GLN A 72 -22.91 12.47 -2.71
CA GLN A 72 -22.40 11.85 -1.48
C GLN A 72 -23.30 12.20 -0.30
N GLY A 73 -23.92 11.19 0.33
CA GLY A 73 -24.69 11.39 1.56
C GLY A 73 -25.78 12.47 1.46
N GLY A 74 -26.47 12.57 0.32
CA GLY A 74 -27.49 13.59 0.06
C GLY A 74 -26.97 14.96 -0.39
N ARG A 75 -25.66 15.19 -0.38
CA ARG A 75 -25.02 16.38 -0.95
C ARG A 75 -24.62 16.12 -2.40
N LYS A 76 -24.71 17.14 -3.25
CA LYS A 76 -24.22 17.12 -4.63
C LYS A 76 -23.00 18.03 -4.73
N LEU A 77 -21.86 17.45 -5.05
CA LEU A 77 -20.63 18.18 -5.33
C LEU A 77 -20.57 18.47 -6.84
N ARG A 78 -20.26 19.71 -7.20
CA ARG A 78 -20.28 20.23 -8.58
C ARG A 78 -18.87 20.60 -9.03
N PHE A 79 -18.73 20.88 -10.32
CA PHE A 79 -17.52 21.48 -10.87
C PHE A 79 -17.13 22.74 -10.09
N GLY A 80 -15.86 22.83 -9.68
CA GLY A 80 -15.32 23.94 -8.90
C GLY A 80 -15.54 23.86 -7.39
N ASP A 81 -16.35 22.92 -6.90
CA ASP A 81 -16.35 22.58 -5.47
C ASP A 81 -15.04 21.88 -5.10
N SER A 82 -14.74 21.80 -3.80
CA SER A 82 -13.54 21.10 -3.30
C SER A 82 -13.89 20.04 -2.27
N CYS A 83 -13.08 18.98 -2.20
CA CYS A 83 -13.20 17.93 -1.19
C CYS A 83 -11.81 17.47 -0.70
N SER A 84 -11.75 16.70 0.37
CA SER A 84 -10.51 16.21 0.97
C SER A 84 -10.15 14.81 0.50
N ALA A 85 -8.99 14.66 -0.13
CA ALA A 85 -8.41 13.37 -0.51
C ALA A 85 -7.45 12.90 0.60
N HIS A 86 -7.69 11.72 1.17
CA HIS A 86 -6.99 11.24 2.37
C HIS A 86 -5.95 10.16 2.05
N GLU A 87 -4.83 10.16 2.79
CA GLU A 87 -3.79 9.11 2.72
C GLU A 87 -4.42 7.72 2.93
N GLY A 88 -3.95 6.73 2.16
CA GLY A 88 -4.45 5.35 2.22
C GLY A 88 -5.54 5.03 1.20
N ASN A 89 -6.24 6.04 0.67
CA ASN A 89 -7.09 5.88 -0.50
C ASN A 89 -6.24 5.79 -1.78
N ARG A 90 -6.91 5.66 -2.92
CA ARG A 90 -6.28 5.48 -4.22
C ARG A 90 -6.74 6.51 -5.23
N VAL A 91 -5.96 6.66 -6.28
CA VAL A 91 -6.31 7.43 -7.46
C VAL A 91 -5.98 6.63 -8.70
N GLU A 92 -6.83 6.74 -9.71
CA GLU A 92 -6.60 6.19 -11.05
C GLU A 92 -6.18 7.33 -11.97
N VAL A 93 -5.09 7.15 -12.70
CA VAL A 93 -4.64 8.13 -13.70
C VAL A 93 -5.54 8.01 -14.92
N VAL A 94 -6.37 9.01 -15.15
CA VAL A 94 -7.32 9.01 -16.28
C VAL A 94 -6.84 9.84 -17.47
N GLY A 95 -5.89 10.76 -17.25
CA GLY A 95 -5.36 11.59 -18.31
C GLY A 95 -4.04 12.26 -17.95
N LEU A 96 -3.23 12.53 -18.97
CA LEU A 96 -1.96 13.23 -18.85
C LEU A 96 -1.99 14.45 -19.77
N HIS A 97 -1.72 15.63 -19.24
CA HIS A 97 -1.65 16.85 -20.03
C HIS A 97 -0.52 17.75 -19.56
N LYS A 98 0.59 17.79 -20.34
CA LYS A 98 1.80 18.59 -20.03
C LYS A 98 2.32 18.31 -18.62
N ASP A 99 2.22 19.30 -17.73
CA ASP A 99 2.65 19.32 -16.34
C ASP A 99 1.56 18.85 -15.37
N ARG A 100 0.37 18.52 -15.86
CA ARG A 100 -0.79 18.11 -15.05
C ARG A 100 -1.23 16.69 -15.36
N ILE A 101 -1.75 16.05 -14.33
CA ILE A 101 -2.31 14.70 -14.38
C ILE A 101 -3.76 14.78 -13.91
N LEU A 102 -4.67 14.28 -14.73
CA LEU A 102 -6.07 14.11 -14.32
C LEU A 102 -6.18 12.77 -13.59
N LEU A 103 -6.66 12.86 -12.35
CA LEU A 103 -6.80 11.74 -11.44
C LEU A 103 -8.27 11.51 -11.13
N ARG A 104 -8.67 10.25 -11.07
CA ARG A 104 -9.96 9.82 -10.52
C ARG A 104 -9.76 9.26 -9.13
N TYR A 105 -10.37 9.87 -8.13
CA TYR A 105 -10.33 9.42 -6.75
C TYR A 105 -11.04 8.07 -6.60
N ARG A 106 -10.40 7.15 -5.90
CA ARG A 106 -10.86 5.80 -5.60
C ARG A 106 -10.83 5.57 -4.10
N ARG A 107 -12.00 5.60 -3.47
CA ARG A 107 -12.14 5.43 -2.02
C ARG A 107 -12.00 3.94 -1.68
N THR A 108 -11.09 3.61 -0.75
CA THR A 108 -10.82 2.22 -0.36
C THR A 108 -11.64 1.76 0.85
N ASP A 109 -12.08 2.70 1.71
CA ASP A 109 -12.95 2.41 2.86
C ASP A 109 -14.29 3.13 2.70
N SER A 110 -15.39 2.38 2.76
CA SER A 110 -16.75 2.90 2.65
C SER A 110 -17.21 3.66 3.90
N ARG A 111 -16.51 3.53 5.04
CA ARG A 111 -16.89 4.13 6.33
C ARG A 111 -16.49 5.59 6.47
N ASP A 112 -15.53 6.07 5.67
CA ASP A 112 -15.11 7.47 5.71
C ASP A 112 -16.10 8.35 4.92
N MET A 113 -17.01 9.00 5.63
CA MET A 113 -17.99 9.94 5.07
C MET A 113 -17.44 11.36 4.91
N MET A 114 -16.25 11.68 5.43
CA MET A 114 -15.72 13.04 5.46
C MET A 114 -14.71 13.35 4.35
N GLY A 115 -14.30 12.36 3.57
CA GLY A 115 -13.44 12.53 2.39
C GLY A 115 -14.19 12.76 1.08
N CYS A 116 -13.43 12.98 0.00
CA CYS A 116 -13.95 12.99 -1.36
C CYS A 116 -14.76 11.72 -1.65
N PRO A 117 -15.91 11.83 -2.35
CA PRO A 117 -16.61 10.65 -2.82
C PRO A 117 -15.81 9.92 -3.90
N ASP A 118 -16.14 8.64 -4.09
CA ASP A 118 -15.57 7.85 -5.18
C ASP A 118 -15.92 8.45 -6.53
N GLY A 119 -14.98 8.43 -7.48
CA GLY A 119 -15.21 8.90 -8.85
C GLY A 119 -15.01 10.40 -9.09
N ILE A 120 -14.61 11.18 -8.07
CA ILE A 120 -14.20 12.58 -8.26
C ILE A 120 -12.99 12.65 -9.20
N LEU A 121 -13.05 13.55 -10.17
CA LEU A 121 -11.98 13.90 -11.07
C LEU A 121 -11.33 15.19 -10.60
N TYR A 122 -10.01 15.23 -10.57
CA TYR A 122 -9.26 16.43 -10.21
C TYR A 122 -7.88 16.42 -10.85
N PHE A 123 -7.27 17.61 -11.00
CA PHE A 123 -5.91 17.73 -11.50
C PHE A 123 -4.90 17.78 -10.36
N ARG A 124 -3.74 17.20 -10.60
CA ARG A 124 -2.54 17.43 -9.79
C ARG A 124 -1.36 17.78 -10.69
N LYS A 125 -0.40 18.55 -10.19
CA LYS A 125 0.85 18.70 -10.90
C LYS A 125 1.65 17.40 -10.86
N ARG A 126 2.32 17.11 -11.98
CA ARG A 126 3.09 15.87 -12.18
C ARG A 126 4.28 15.80 -11.25
N ASP A 127 5.00 16.90 -11.05
CA ASP A 127 6.15 16.99 -10.16
C ASP A 127 5.76 16.75 -8.69
N GLU A 128 4.67 17.37 -8.23
CA GLU A 128 4.11 17.18 -6.89
C GLU A 128 3.69 15.71 -6.68
N LEU A 129 3.03 15.09 -7.68
CA LEU A 129 2.68 13.68 -7.62
C LEU A 129 3.91 12.78 -7.50
N LEU A 130 4.88 12.97 -8.38
CA LEU A 130 6.10 12.16 -8.42
C LEU A 130 6.91 12.30 -7.12
N LYS A 131 7.03 13.52 -6.59
CA LYS A 131 7.69 13.78 -5.31
C LYS A 131 6.98 13.06 -4.16
N GLY A 132 5.66 13.14 -4.11
CA GLY A 132 4.85 12.43 -3.12
C GLY A 132 5.03 10.91 -3.20
N LEU A 133 5.01 10.34 -4.41
CA LEU A 133 5.21 8.90 -4.63
C LEU A 133 6.61 8.43 -4.22
N ALA A 134 7.64 9.22 -4.51
CA ALA A 134 9.01 8.92 -4.10
C ALA A 134 9.15 8.93 -2.56
N ALA A 135 8.62 9.96 -1.90
CA ALA A 135 8.60 10.05 -0.45
C ALA A 135 7.84 8.88 0.19
N TYR A 136 6.68 8.54 -0.37
CA TYR A 136 5.87 7.40 0.08
C TYR A 136 6.63 6.08 -0.02
N ARG A 137 7.32 5.81 -1.14
CA ARG A 137 8.16 4.61 -1.29
C ARG A 137 9.24 4.53 -0.22
N LEU A 138 9.94 5.64 0.02
CA LEU A 138 11.00 5.69 1.02
C LEU A 138 10.47 5.38 2.41
N LYS A 139 9.34 6.01 2.80
CA LYS A 139 8.65 5.77 4.08
C LYS A 139 8.30 4.28 4.23
N ARG A 140 7.71 3.66 3.20
CA ARG A 140 7.34 2.23 3.23
C ARG A 140 8.54 1.29 3.36
N LEU A 141 9.65 1.61 2.71
CA LEU A 141 10.89 0.85 2.85
C LEU A 141 11.47 0.97 4.27
N GLN A 142 11.44 2.17 4.86
CA GLN A 142 11.87 2.39 6.24
C GLN A 142 11.00 1.62 7.23
N GLU A 143 9.67 1.70 7.10
CA GLU A 143 8.73 0.95 7.94
C GLU A 143 8.96 -0.58 7.82
N ALA A 144 9.20 -1.08 6.62
CA ALA A 144 9.48 -2.50 6.40
C ALA A 144 10.78 -2.94 7.09
N ARG A 145 11.84 -2.12 7.00
CA ARG A 145 13.12 -2.38 7.69
C ARG A 145 12.95 -2.35 9.21
N GLN A 146 12.22 -1.37 9.75
CA GLN A 146 11.94 -1.30 11.19
C GLN A 146 11.15 -2.50 11.68
N LYS A 147 10.09 -2.91 10.96
CA LYS A 147 9.31 -4.10 11.30
C LYS A 147 10.14 -5.37 11.30
N GLU A 148 11.08 -5.49 10.37
CA GLU A 148 12.00 -6.62 10.31
C GLU A 148 12.97 -6.63 11.50
N LEU A 149 13.52 -5.48 11.90
CA LEU A 149 14.37 -5.37 13.08
C LEU A 149 13.62 -5.76 14.36
N VAL A 150 12.41 -5.22 14.56
CA VAL A 150 11.56 -5.56 15.71
C VAL A 150 11.26 -7.06 15.73
N ARG A 151 10.95 -7.66 14.58
CA ARG A 151 10.72 -9.11 14.48
C ARG A 151 11.94 -9.95 14.84
N ARG A 152 13.16 -9.48 14.59
CA ARG A 152 14.39 -10.18 14.97
C ARG A 152 14.63 -10.11 16.47
N LEU A 153 14.51 -8.92 17.05
CA LEU A 153 14.67 -8.71 18.49
C LEU A 153 13.68 -9.55 19.31
N LEU A 154 12.40 -9.57 18.90
CA LEU A 154 11.39 -10.39 19.58
C LEU A 154 11.68 -11.91 19.48
N ARG A 155 12.30 -12.38 18.40
CA ARG A 155 12.71 -13.79 18.28
C ARG A 155 13.87 -14.11 19.22
N GLU A 156 14.85 -13.23 19.30
CA GLU A 156 16.00 -13.38 20.20
C GLU A 156 15.55 -13.41 21.67
N GLU A 157 14.64 -12.52 22.08
CA GLU A 157 14.06 -12.56 23.44
C GLU A 157 13.27 -13.84 23.72
N SER A 158 12.51 -14.35 22.72
CA SER A 158 11.73 -15.58 22.87
C SER A 158 12.56 -16.87 22.90
N THR A 159 13.86 -16.79 22.58
CA THR A 159 14.77 -17.94 22.54
C THR A 159 15.71 -18.04 23.74
N CYS A 160 15.61 -17.14 24.72
CA CYS A 160 16.23 -17.33 26.03
C CYS A 160 15.38 -18.30 26.87
N PRO A 161 15.82 -19.56 27.11
CA PRO A 161 15.14 -20.44 28.05
C PRO A 161 15.35 -19.91 29.47
N LYS A 162 14.29 -19.95 30.28
CA LYS A 162 14.35 -19.69 31.73
C LYS A 162 15.11 -20.79 32.45
#